data_AF-W7EBE7-F1
#
_entry.id   AF-W7EBE7-F1
#
_cell.length_a   1.000
_cell.length_b   1.000
_cell.length_c   1.000
_cell.angle_alpha   90.00
_cell.angle_beta   90.00
_cell.angle_gamma   90.00
#
_symmetry.space_group_name_H-M   'P 1'
#
loop_
_entity.id
_entity.type
_entity.pdbx_description
1 polymer ?
#
loop_
_entity_poly.entity_id
_entity_poly.type
_entity_poly.pdbx_seq_one_letter_code
_entity_poly.pdbx_strand_id
1 'polypeptide(L)'
;MGFTFGKTARALGALVAVLPFASAVPFGLQIYSCTLPGVIAPGFDDGPWIYSEDILNRMEAAGIKATWFINGANKGNIYDYNSTLLRMVDMGHQIGSHTWSHKNLATLTADGVKEEMLLLEEALVNILGYFPYYMRPPFLSVNAVALQALKELQYHVIIGDLNTKDWQYQSESGIETAKKLFTDGLDLGRTIIEAHEQEEWTHGVLIDFMIQTIQARGLKTVTVAECLQDTQPTYVDEASNINTGTGMPSRTVSATALATPLARGSISPDRTCGDVGKGNNNGYICKPGQCCSKYGNCGTASDYCAPSVCQSAFGIC
;
A
#
# COMPACT_ATOMS: atom_id res chain seq x y z
N MET A 1 5.12 66.52 9.37
CA MET A 1 6.18 65.49 9.32
C MET A 1 5.75 64.32 10.19
N GLY A 2 5.75 63.08 9.67
CA GLY A 2 5.69 61.88 10.52
C GLY A 2 4.54 60.90 10.27
N PHE A 3 4.64 60.15 9.15
CA PHE A 3 4.24 58.76 8.90
C PHE A 3 2.89 58.17 9.38
N THR A 4 2.11 57.79 8.36
CA THR A 4 0.99 56.83 8.28
C THR A 4 1.31 55.43 8.82
N PHE A 5 0.32 54.82 9.50
CA PHE A 5 0.12 53.37 9.53
C PHE A 5 -1.34 53.05 9.17
N GLY A 6 -1.52 52.46 7.99
CA GLY A 6 -2.79 51.86 7.58
C GLY A 6 -3.05 50.56 8.34
N LYS A 7 -4.26 50.41 8.87
CA LYS A 7 -4.81 49.11 9.27
C LYS A 7 -6.06 48.86 8.44
N THR A 8 -5.89 48.16 7.32
CA THR A 8 -6.98 47.46 6.65
C THR A 8 -7.38 46.26 7.49
N ALA A 9 -8.58 46.29 8.06
CA ALA A 9 -9.15 45.16 8.79
C ALA A 9 -9.65 44.09 7.80
N ARG A 10 -9.20 42.87 8.08
CA ARG A 10 -9.37 41.59 7.41
C ARG A 10 -10.78 41.24 6.91
N ALA A 11 -10.80 40.80 5.66
CA ALA A 11 -11.39 39.58 5.10
C ALA A 11 -12.72 39.06 5.70
N LEU A 12 -13.79 39.13 4.88
CA LEU A 12 -14.87 38.16 4.90
C LEU A 12 -14.28 36.78 4.56
N GLY A 13 -14.16 35.90 5.54
CA GLY A 13 -13.95 34.48 5.29
C GLY A 13 -15.24 33.89 4.70
N ALA A 14 -15.23 33.54 3.41
CA ALA A 14 -16.25 32.69 2.84
C ALA A 14 -16.14 31.31 3.50
N LEU A 15 -17.21 30.88 4.15
CA LEU A 15 -17.34 29.53 4.68
C LEU A 15 -17.42 28.58 3.48
N VAL A 16 -16.29 27.97 3.11
CA VAL A 16 -16.30 26.85 2.15
C VAL A 16 -16.86 25.65 2.92
N ALA A 17 -18.10 25.29 2.63
CA ALA A 17 -18.68 24.04 3.08
C ALA A 17 -17.90 22.90 2.41
N VAL A 18 -17.09 22.19 3.19
CA VAL A 18 -16.46 20.93 2.78
C VAL A 18 -17.59 19.91 2.63
N LEU A 19 -17.94 19.55 1.39
CA LEU A 19 -18.85 18.44 1.13
C LEU A 19 -18.20 17.16 1.68
N PRO A 20 -18.91 16.33 2.48
CA PRO A 20 -18.32 15.13 3.04
C PRO A 20 -17.99 14.13 1.93
N PHE A 21 -16.77 13.59 1.93
CA PHE A 21 -16.43 12.31 1.30
C PHE A 21 -17.45 11.27 1.78
N ALA A 22 -18.38 10.86 0.92
CA ALA A 22 -19.32 9.79 1.23
C ALA A 22 -19.04 8.63 0.26
N SER A 23 -18.11 7.74 0.62
CA SER A 23 -18.09 6.41 0.00
C SER A 23 -19.37 5.68 0.43
N ALA A 24 -20.01 4.98 -0.51
CA ALA A 24 -21.14 4.11 -0.23
C ALA A 24 -20.70 2.82 0.51
N VAL A 25 -19.40 2.51 0.48
CA VAL A 25 -18.81 1.38 1.17
C VAL A 25 -18.48 1.78 2.61
N PRO A 26 -18.86 1.00 3.63
CA PRO A 26 -18.65 1.39 5.01
C PRO A 26 -17.16 1.34 5.41
N PHE A 27 -16.74 2.27 6.28
CA PHE A 27 -15.45 2.24 6.95
C PHE A 27 -15.53 1.50 8.29
N GLY A 28 -14.51 0.71 8.61
CA GLY A 28 -14.38 -0.03 9.87
C GLY A 28 -15.44 -1.10 10.09
N LEU A 29 -16.09 -1.58 9.03
CA LEU A 29 -17.00 -2.72 9.07
C LEU A 29 -16.47 -3.84 8.19
N GLN A 30 -16.64 -5.07 8.65
CA GLN A 30 -16.24 -6.28 7.92
C GLN A 30 -17.15 -6.49 6.70
N ILE A 31 -16.53 -6.70 5.54
CA ILE A 31 -17.17 -6.90 4.24
C ILE A 31 -16.80 -8.28 3.71
N TYR A 32 -17.81 -9.07 3.34
CA TYR A 32 -17.63 -10.48 2.99
C TYR A 32 -17.86 -10.78 1.51
N SER A 33 -18.78 -10.08 0.85
CA SER A 33 -19.25 -10.42 -0.50
C SER A 33 -19.40 -9.18 -1.37
N CYS A 34 -19.42 -9.38 -2.69
CA CYS A 34 -19.75 -8.35 -3.66
C CYS A 34 -21.18 -7.85 -3.52
N THR A 35 -21.39 -6.59 -3.92
CA THR A 35 -22.72 -6.00 -4.11
C THR A 35 -23.10 -5.96 -5.60
N LEU A 36 -22.10 -5.94 -6.49
CA LEU A 36 -22.30 -6.07 -7.92
C LEU A 36 -22.62 -7.53 -8.28
N PRO A 37 -23.77 -7.82 -8.93
CA PRO A 37 -24.11 -9.18 -9.31
C PRO A 37 -23.28 -9.69 -10.50
N GLY A 38 -23.04 -11.00 -10.54
CA GLY A 38 -22.42 -11.67 -11.68
C GLY A 38 -20.91 -11.48 -11.81
N VAL A 39 -20.25 -10.97 -10.77
CA VAL A 39 -18.79 -10.82 -10.71
C VAL A 39 -18.21 -11.55 -9.51
N ILE A 40 -16.92 -11.84 -9.59
CA ILE A 40 -16.09 -12.30 -8.48
C ILE A 40 -14.86 -11.40 -8.35
N ALA A 41 -14.29 -11.32 -7.16
CA ALA A 41 -13.12 -10.53 -6.85
C ALA A 41 -12.02 -11.42 -6.24
N PRO A 42 -11.07 -11.90 -7.05
CA PRO A 42 -9.85 -12.53 -6.58
C PRO A 42 -9.04 -11.60 -5.68
N GLY A 43 -8.71 -12.06 -4.47
CA GLY A 43 -7.84 -11.37 -3.52
C GLY A 43 -6.58 -12.20 -3.22
N PHE A 44 -5.42 -11.57 -3.30
CA PHE A 44 -4.13 -12.19 -2.98
C PHE A 44 -3.44 -11.46 -1.84
N ASP A 45 -3.04 -12.21 -0.82
CA ASP A 45 -2.46 -11.67 0.41
C ASP A 45 -0.95 -12.00 0.52
N ASP A 46 -0.31 -11.37 1.50
CA ASP A 46 1.06 -11.59 1.99
C ASP A 46 2.23 -11.15 1.08
N GLY A 47 1.94 -10.66 -0.12
CA GLY A 47 2.97 -10.16 -1.01
C GLY A 47 3.34 -8.69 -0.79
N PRO A 48 4.16 -8.10 -1.67
CA PRO A 48 4.72 -8.74 -2.86
C PRO A 48 5.77 -9.80 -2.50
N TRP A 49 5.98 -10.75 -3.41
CA TRP A 49 6.98 -11.80 -3.27
C TRP A 49 7.60 -12.18 -4.62
N ILE A 50 8.56 -13.09 -4.62
CA ILE A 50 9.26 -13.52 -5.85
C ILE A 50 8.32 -14.10 -6.93
N TYR A 51 7.12 -14.52 -6.54
CA TYR A 51 6.11 -15.09 -7.44
C TYR A 51 5.20 -14.05 -8.09
N SER A 52 5.15 -12.81 -7.57
CA SER A 52 4.19 -11.78 -8.02
C SER A 52 4.23 -11.53 -9.52
N GLU A 53 5.43 -11.34 -10.09
CA GLU A 53 5.60 -11.05 -11.53
C GLU A 53 5.11 -12.18 -12.43
N ASP A 54 5.33 -13.42 -12.04
CA ASP A 54 4.89 -14.59 -12.81
C ASP A 54 3.38 -14.81 -12.72
N ILE A 55 2.78 -14.53 -11.55
CA ILE A 55 1.33 -14.55 -11.40
C ILE A 55 0.70 -13.43 -12.23
N LEU A 56 1.29 -12.22 -12.23
CA LEU A 56 0.84 -11.10 -13.08
C LEU A 56 0.88 -11.46 -14.57
N ASN A 57 1.95 -12.09 -15.06
CA ASN A 57 2.03 -12.55 -16.46
C ASN A 57 0.85 -13.46 -16.84
N ARG A 58 0.51 -14.40 -15.96
CA ARG A 58 -0.59 -15.33 -16.18
C ARG A 58 -1.95 -14.66 -16.12
N MET A 59 -2.14 -13.71 -15.20
CA MET A 59 -3.37 -12.92 -15.13
C MET A 59 -3.55 -12.00 -16.33
N GLU A 60 -2.48 -11.37 -16.82
CA GLU A 60 -2.49 -10.56 -18.03
C GLU A 60 -2.95 -11.38 -19.24
N ALA A 61 -2.34 -12.55 -19.44
CA ALA A 61 -2.69 -13.48 -20.51
C ALA A 61 -4.14 -13.98 -20.41
N ALA A 62 -4.66 -14.11 -19.19
CA ALA A 62 -6.03 -14.54 -18.93
C ALA A 62 -7.07 -13.40 -18.94
N GLY A 63 -6.64 -12.14 -18.99
CA GLY A 63 -7.52 -10.98 -18.86
C GLY A 63 -8.19 -10.87 -17.49
N ILE A 64 -7.52 -11.32 -16.43
CA ILE A 64 -8.06 -11.34 -15.06
C ILE A 64 -7.58 -10.14 -14.26
N LYS A 65 -8.53 -9.48 -13.59
CA LYS A 65 -8.26 -8.47 -12.57
C LYS A 65 -8.39 -9.06 -11.18
N ALA A 66 -7.66 -8.49 -10.23
CA ALA A 66 -7.58 -8.95 -8.85
C ALA A 66 -7.29 -7.78 -7.90
N THR A 67 -7.40 -8.05 -6.61
CA THR A 67 -6.97 -7.16 -5.53
C THR A 67 -5.78 -7.78 -4.79
N TRP A 68 -4.70 -7.04 -4.62
CA TRP A 68 -3.49 -7.49 -3.95
C TRP A 68 -3.39 -6.76 -2.61
N PHE A 69 -3.53 -7.50 -1.52
CA PHE A 69 -3.37 -6.99 -0.17
C PHE A 69 -1.91 -7.12 0.23
N ILE A 70 -1.21 -5.99 0.16
CA ILE A 70 0.25 -5.91 0.25
C ILE A 70 0.70 -5.68 1.69
N ASN A 71 1.77 -6.34 2.09
CA ASN A 71 2.54 -6.03 3.29
C ASN A 71 3.74 -5.10 3.01
N GLY A 72 4.23 -4.45 4.06
CA GLY A 72 5.46 -3.65 4.00
C GLY A 72 6.72 -4.49 4.24
N ALA A 73 6.73 -5.24 5.33
CA ALA A 73 7.83 -6.08 5.79
C ALA A 73 7.29 -7.40 6.34
N ASN A 74 7.00 -8.33 5.43
CA ASN A 74 6.53 -9.69 5.75
C ASN A 74 7.48 -10.73 5.14
N LYS A 75 7.12 -11.32 3.99
CA LYS A 75 7.98 -12.25 3.26
C LYS A 75 9.17 -11.53 2.65
N GLY A 76 8.88 -10.41 1.98
CA GLY A 76 9.87 -9.47 1.45
C GLY A 76 9.75 -8.09 2.08
N ASN A 77 10.65 -7.21 1.65
CA ASN A 77 10.54 -5.77 1.88
C ASN A 77 9.89 -5.15 0.65
N ILE A 78 8.79 -4.42 0.83
CA ILE A 78 8.02 -3.77 -0.24
C ILE A 78 8.88 -2.92 -1.19
N TYR A 79 9.94 -2.29 -0.67
CA TYR A 79 10.84 -1.45 -1.46
C TYR A 79 11.66 -2.22 -2.52
N ASP A 80 11.78 -3.55 -2.37
CA ASP A 80 12.44 -4.40 -3.37
C ASP A 80 11.52 -4.70 -4.57
N TYR A 81 10.24 -4.30 -4.51
CA TYR A 81 9.20 -4.66 -5.46
C TYR A 81 8.49 -3.44 -6.08
N ASN A 82 9.11 -2.25 -6.05
CA ASN A 82 8.51 -1.02 -6.57
C ASN A 82 7.95 -1.16 -7.99
N SER A 83 8.71 -1.78 -8.90
CA SER A 83 8.26 -1.99 -10.29
C SER A 83 7.07 -2.94 -10.39
N THR A 84 7.00 -3.94 -9.51
CA THR A 84 5.90 -4.90 -9.47
C THR A 84 4.62 -4.23 -9.01
N LEU A 85 4.68 -3.37 -7.98
CA LEU A 85 3.53 -2.62 -7.51
C LEU A 85 3.01 -1.64 -8.58
N LEU A 86 3.90 -0.92 -9.26
CA LEU A 86 3.52 -0.05 -10.38
C LEU A 86 2.85 -0.85 -11.51
N ARG A 87 3.40 -2.02 -11.84
CA ARG A 87 2.82 -2.91 -12.85
C ARG A 87 1.44 -3.42 -12.47
N MET A 88 1.21 -3.80 -11.21
CA MET A 88 -0.13 -4.19 -10.72
C MET A 88 -1.16 -3.10 -11.02
N VAL A 89 -0.80 -1.83 -10.77
CA VAL A 89 -1.67 -0.67 -11.00
C VAL A 89 -1.87 -0.41 -12.49
N ASP A 90 -0.80 -0.43 -13.30
CA ASP A 90 -0.87 -0.22 -14.75
C ASP A 90 -1.74 -1.26 -15.47
N MET A 91 -1.75 -2.50 -14.95
CA MET A 91 -2.61 -3.59 -15.43
C MET A 91 -4.06 -3.49 -14.92
N GLY A 92 -4.37 -2.49 -14.08
CA GLY A 92 -5.70 -2.26 -13.55
C GLY A 92 -6.11 -3.22 -12.43
N HIS A 93 -5.15 -3.83 -11.74
CA HIS A 93 -5.39 -4.46 -10.44
C HIS A 93 -5.57 -3.40 -9.35
N GLN A 94 -6.18 -3.81 -8.24
CA GLN A 94 -6.28 -2.97 -7.05
C GLN A 94 -5.19 -3.33 -6.05
N ILE A 95 -4.50 -2.34 -5.51
CA ILE A 95 -3.71 -2.47 -4.28
C ILE A 95 -4.59 -2.21 -3.07
N GLY A 96 -4.53 -3.09 -2.08
CA GLY A 96 -5.05 -2.93 -0.73
C GLY A 96 -3.94 -3.11 0.31
N SER A 97 -4.18 -2.66 1.54
CA SER A 97 -3.24 -2.83 2.65
C SER A 97 -3.46 -4.19 3.35
N HIS A 98 -2.38 -4.86 3.70
CA HIS A 98 -2.40 -6.04 4.57
C HIS A 98 -1.63 -5.83 5.87
N THR A 99 -1.44 -4.57 6.28
CA THR A 99 -0.57 -4.10 7.39
C THR A 99 0.92 -4.11 7.05
N TRP A 100 1.73 -3.36 7.80
CA TRP A 100 3.17 -3.33 7.63
C TRP A 100 3.81 -4.70 7.85
N SER A 101 3.63 -5.29 9.04
CA SER A 101 4.39 -6.47 9.49
C SER A 101 3.53 -7.72 9.73
N HIS A 102 2.33 -7.76 9.15
CA HIS A 102 1.40 -8.89 9.24
C HIS A 102 1.02 -9.25 10.69
N LYS A 103 0.91 -8.25 11.57
CA LYS A 103 0.48 -8.47 12.96
C LYS A 103 -1.03 -8.74 13.03
N ASN A 104 -1.41 -9.60 13.97
CA ASN A 104 -2.82 -9.82 14.29
C ASN A 104 -3.42 -8.55 14.92
N LEU A 105 -4.31 -7.86 14.21
CA LEU A 105 -4.87 -6.59 14.69
C LEU A 105 -5.76 -6.74 15.93
N ALA A 106 -6.38 -7.91 16.15
CA ALA A 106 -7.20 -8.16 17.33
C ALA A 106 -6.39 -8.24 18.64
N THR A 107 -5.06 -8.36 18.57
CA THR A 107 -4.19 -8.39 19.76
C THR A 107 -3.49 -7.06 20.04
N LEU A 108 -3.65 -6.08 19.15
CA LEU A 108 -3.01 -4.77 19.27
C LEU A 108 -3.91 -3.75 20.00
N THR A 109 -3.27 -2.70 20.51
CA THR A 109 -3.96 -1.47 20.92
C THR A 109 -4.41 -0.68 19.67
N ALA A 110 -5.30 0.30 19.84
CA ALA A 110 -5.71 1.17 18.73
C ALA A 110 -4.52 1.87 18.07
N ASP A 111 -3.54 2.33 18.85
CA ASP A 111 -2.33 2.97 18.32
C ASP A 111 -1.44 1.97 17.57
N GLY A 112 -1.32 0.73 18.06
CA GLY A 112 -0.59 -0.32 17.35
C GLY A 112 -1.24 -0.69 16.02
N VAL A 113 -2.58 -0.71 15.95
CA VAL A 113 -3.29 -0.87 14.67
C VAL A 113 -2.98 0.29 13.73
N LYS A 114 -3.04 1.54 14.22
CA LYS A 114 -2.75 2.72 13.39
C LYS A 114 -1.32 2.72 12.89
N GLU A 115 -0.35 2.37 13.73
CA GLU A 115 1.06 2.26 13.35
C GLU A 115 1.26 1.28 12.19
N GLU A 116 0.69 0.08 12.30
CA GLU A 116 0.76 -0.94 11.24
C GLU A 116 0.17 -0.47 9.90
N MET A 117 -0.89 0.34 9.92
CA MET A 117 -1.48 0.89 8.70
C MET A 117 -0.65 2.05 8.15
N LEU A 118 -0.30 3.02 8.99
CA LEU A 118 0.38 4.25 8.58
C LEU A 118 1.79 4.02 8.04
N LEU A 119 2.54 3.04 8.59
CA LEU A 119 3.84 2.66 8.04
C LEU A 119 3.74 2.14 6.60
N LEU A 120 2.68 1.38 6.31
CA LEU A 120 2.45 0.90 4.96
C LEU A 120 1.87 1.99 4.04
N GLU A 121 1.02 2.90 4.56
CA GLU A 121 0.59 4.09 3.82
C GLU A 121 1.80 4.92 3.34
N GLU A 122 2.76 5.19 4.24
CA GLU A 122 3.98 5.95 3.90
C GLU A 122 4.79 5.26 2.78
N ALA A 123 5.00 3.95 2.90
CA ALA A 123 5.73 3.20 1.87
C ALA A 123 5.00 3.20 0.52
N LEU A 124 3.67 3.00 0.53
CA LEU A 124 2.87 3.02 -0.69
C LEU A 124 2.83 4.41 -1.34
N VAL A 125 2.78 5.49 -0.56
CA VAL A 125 2.90 6.86 -1.09
C VAL A 125 4.26 7.07 -1.77
N ASN A 126 5.34 6.59 -1.15
CA ASN A 126 6.68 6.70 -1.74
C ASN A 126 6.84 5.92 -3.06
N ILE A 127 6.09 4.83 -3.24
CA ILE A 127 6.19 3.94 -4.41
C ILE A 127 5.20 4.33 -5.51
N LEU A 128 3.93 4.58 -5.14
CA LEU A 128 2.79 4.76 -6.04
C LEU A 128 2.30 6.20 -6.13
N GLY A 129 2.72 7.08 -5.21
CA GLY A 129 2.18 8.43 -5.07
C GLY A 129 0.88 8.52 -4.27
N TYR A 130 0.38 7.37 -3.77
CA TYR A 130 -0.87 7.27 -3.02
C TYR A 130 -0.85 6.10 -2.03
N PHE A 131 -1.86 6.04 -1.15
CA PHE A 131 -2.16 4.87 -0.32
C PHE A 131 -3.60 4.37 -0.50
N PRO A 132 -3.90 3.07 -0.22
CA PRO A 132 -5.23 2.48 -0.40
C PRO A 132 -6.16 2.75 0.78
N TYR A 133 -7.48 2.81 0.50
CA TYR A 133 -8.55 2.78 1.51
C TYR A 133 -9.11 1.39 1.80
N TYR A 134 -8.61 0.37 1.10
CA TYR A 134 -9.02 -1.01 1.28
C TYR A 134 -7.97 -1.75 2.06
N MET A 135 -8.38 -2.56 3.03
CA MET A 135 -7.47 -3.45 3.73
C MET A 135 -8.11 -4.79 4.04
N ARG A 136 -7.28 -5.82 4.14
CA ARG A 136 -7.65 -7.10 4.72
C ARG A 136 -6.85 -7.30 6.00
N PRO A 137 -7.46 -7.66 7.13
CA PRO A 137 -6.72 -7.87 8.35
C PRO A 137 -5.98 -9.21 8.32
N PRO A 138 -4.70 -9.28 8.72
CA PRO A 138 -3.98 -10.53 8.93
C PRO A 138 -4.79 -11.53 9.76
N PHE A 139 -4.74 -12.80 9.34
CA PHE A 139 -5.49 -13.91 9.96
C PHE A 139 -7.02 -13.72 9.97
N LEU A 140 -7.54 -12.78 9.19
CA LEU A 140 -8.92 -12.29 9.25
C LEU A 140 -9.34 -11.84 10.65
N SER A 141 -8.37 -11.45 11.49
CA SER A 141 -8.56 -11.31 12.93
C SER A 141 -8.64 -9.84 13.33
N VAL A 142 -9.86 -9.42 13.69
CA VAL A 142 -10.18 -8.06 14.15
C VAL A 142 -11.12 -8.10 15.35
N ASN A 143 -11.03 -7.09 16.22
CA ASN A 143 -11.97 -6.85 17.33
C ASN A 143 -12.56 -5.43 17.22
N ALA A 144 -13.42 -5.04 18.17
CA ALA A 144 -14.03 -3.71 18.16
C ALA A 144 -13.02 -2.55 18.24
N VAL A 145 -11.89 -2.74 18.94
CA VAL A 145 -10.81 -1.74 19.04
C VAL A 145 -10.14 -1.54 17.69
N ALA A 146 -9.79 -2.64 17.02
CA ALA A 146 -9.19 -2.61 15.68
C ALA A 146 -10.14 -2.01 14.64
N LEU A 147 -11.40 -2.44 14.63
CA LEU A 147 -12.41 -1.91 13.70
C LEU A 147 -12.64 -0.40 13.90
N GLN A 148 -12.63 0.09 15.15
CA GLN A 148 -12.74 1.51 15.43
C GLN A 148 -11.51 2.29 14.96
N ALA A 149 -10.30 1.78 15.17
CA ALA A 149 -9.07 2.38 14.65
C ALA A 149 -9.05 2.43 13.11
N LEU A 150 -9.46 1.34 12.45
CA LEU A 150 -9.59 1.26 11.00
C LEU A 150 -10.68 2.21 10.48
N LYS A 151 -11.78 2.40 11.22
CA LYS A 151 -12.81 3.40 10.90
C LYS A 151 -12.26 4.81 10.92
N GLU A 152 -11.47 5.16 11.95
CA GLU A 152 -10.83 6.48 12.07
C GLU A 152 -9.84 6.74 10.93
N LEU A 153 -9.15 5.70 10.46
CA LEU A 153 -8.31 5.72 9.27
C LEU A 153 -9.08 5.51 7.96
N GLN A 154 -10.41 5.48 7.99
CA GLN A 154 -11.28 5.30 6.82
C GLN A 154 -10.90 4.08 5.95
N TYR A 155 -10.61 2.95 6.59
CA TYR A 155 -10.39 1.69 5.88
C TYR A 155 -11.69 0.90 5.70
N HIS A 156 -11.92 0.42 4.48
CA HIS A 156 -12.85 -0.66 4.20
C HIS A 156 -12.20 -2.00 4.57
N VAL A 157 -12.84 -2.78 5.45
CA VAL A 157 -12.26 -4.00 6.02
C VAL A 157 -12.79 -5.22 5.28
N ILE A 158 -11.96 -5.80 4.41
CA ILE A 158 -12.33 -6.89 3.52
C ILE A 158 -11.97 -8.22 4.19
N ILE A 159 -12.97 -9.06 4.44
CA ILE A 159 -12.78 -10.42 4.97
C ILE A 159 -12.89 -11.46 3.85
N GLY A 160 -13.90 -11.32 3.00
CA GLY A 160 -14.19 -12.31 1.96
C GLY A 160 -15.04 -13.48 2.44
N ASP A 161 -15.71 -14.14 1.50
CA ASP A 161 -16.64 -15.24 1.75
C ASP A 161 -16.15 -16.56 1.15
N LEU A 162 -15.09 -16.55 0.34
CA LEU A 162 -14.43 -17.72 -0.25
C LEU A 162 -12.96 -17.78 0.16
N ASN A 163 -12.63 -18.62 1.14
CA ASN A 163 -11.26 -18.88 1.54
C ASN A 163 -10.77 -20.22 0.98
N THR A 164 -9.72 -20.18 0.15
CA THR A 164 -9.12 -21.37 -0.47
C THR A 164 -8.32 -22.21 0.52
N LYS A 165 -7.91 -21.62 1.65
CA LYS A 165 -7.02 -22.17 2.68
C LYS A 165 -5.73 -22.72 2.10
N ASP A 166 -5.29 -22.16 1.00
CA ASP A 166 -4.11 -22.56 0.26
C ASP A 166 -2.85 -22.64 1.14
N TRP A 167 -2.65 -21.70 2.05
CA TRP A 167 -1.57 -21.74 3.06
C TRP A 167 -1.55 -23.01 3.94
N GLN A 168 -2.68 -23.72 4.12
CA GLN A 168 -2.73 -24.99 4.87
C GLN A 168 -2.32 -26.19 4.01
N TYR A 169 -2.31 -26.05 2.70
CA TYR A 169 -2.34 -27.13 1.72
C TYR A 169 -1.13 -27.11 0.77
N GLN A 170 0.06 -26.92 1.35
CA GLN A 170 1.34 -26.83 0.63
C GLN A 170 1.94 -28.20 0.28
N SER A 171 1.18 -29.03 -0.44
CA SER A 171 1.63 -30.33 -0.98
C SER A 171 0.80 -30.76 -2.18
N GLU A 172 1.30 -31.73 -2.94
CA GLU A 172 0.61 -32.28 -4.12
C GLU A 172 -0.80 -32.79 -3.81
N SER A 173 -0.97 -33.51 -2.70
CA SER A 173 -2.29 -33.99 -2.28
C SER A 173 -3.10 -32.93 -1.55
N GLY A 174 -2.44 -32.02 -0.83
CA GLY A 174 -3.07 -30.93 -0.11
C GLY A 174 -3.77 -29.96 -1.06
N ILE A 175 -3.10 -29.55 -2.13
CA ILE A 175 -3.58 -28.48 -3.02
C ILE A 175 -4.90 -28.84 -3.72
N GLU A 176 -5.20 -30.13 -3.90
CA GLU A 176 -6.51 -30.58 -4.38
C GLU A 176 -7.65 -30.17 -3.44
N THR A 177 -7.40 -30.06 -2.14
CA THR A 177 -8.37 -29.53 -1.18
C THR A 177 -8.59 -28.04 -1.40
N ALA A 178 -7.54 -27.25 -1.65
CA ALA A 178 -7.67 -25.82 -1.96
C ALA A 178 -8.45 -25.59 -3.27
N LYS A 179 -8.16 -26.38 -4.32
CA LYS A 179 -8.92 -26.39 -5.58
C LYS A 179 -10.39 -26.71 -5.36
N LYS A 180 -10.68 -27.70 -4.51
CA LYS A 180 -12.06 -28.06 -4.16
C LYS A 180 -12.77 -26.94 -3.40
N LEU A 181 -12.13 -26.34 -2.40
CA LEU A 181 -12.69 -25.22 -1.64
C LEU A 181 -12.99 -24.02 -2.53
N PHE A 182 -12.13 -23.75 -3.52
CA PHE A 182 -12.39 -22.73 -4.53
C PHE A 182 -13.64 -23.05 -5.35
N THR A 183 -13.72 -24.25 -5.90
CA THR A 183 -14.83 -24.69 -6.75
C THR A 183 -16.17 -24.73 -5.99
N ASP A 184 -16.18 -25.35 -4.80
CA ASP A 184 -17.35 -25.41 -3.93
C ASP A 184 -17.81 -24.00 -3.52
N GLY A 185 -16.87 -23.10 -3.27
CA GLY A 185 -17.18 -21.73 -2.89
C GLY A 185 -17.89 -20.97 -4.02
N LEU A 186 -17.41 -21.13 -5.26
CA LEU A 186 -18.08 -20.59 -6.44
C LEU A 186 -19.48 -21.20 -6.65
N ASP A 187 -19.65 -22.51 -6.41
CA ASP A 187 -20.95 -23.19 -6.50
C ASP A 187 -21.95 -22.67 -5.47
N LEU A 188 -21.47 -22.19 -4.31
CA LEU A 188 -22.27 -21.53 -3.29
C LEU A 188 -22.53 -20.04 -3.58
N GLY A 189 -22.05 -19.51 -4.71
CA GLY A 189 -22.23 -18.11 -5.10
C GLY A 189 -21.39 -17.13 -4.29
N ARG A 190 -20.28 -17.58 -3.68
CA ARG A 190 -19.33 -16.70 -2.98
C ARG A 190 -18.51 -15.90 -3.99
N THR A 191 -18.09 -14.72 -3.58
CA THR A 191 -17.68 -13.68 -4.55
C THR A 191 -16.35 -13.02 -4.24
N ILE A 192 -15.95 -12.87 -2.98
CA ILE A 192 -14.65 -12.30 -2.61
C ILE A 192 -13.74 -13.44 -2.14
N ILE A 193 -12.69 -13.68 -2.93
CA ILE A 193 -11.79 -14.80 -2.77
C ILE A 193 -10.56 -14.38 -1.97
N GLU A 194 -10.07 -15.28 -1.13
CA GLU A 194 -8.81 -15.18 -0.41
C GLU A 194 -7.89 -16.35 -0.82
N ALA A 195 -6.71 -15.98 -1.32
CA ALA A 195 -5.55 -16.83 -1.59
C ALA A 195 -4.28 -16.02 -1.27
N HIS A 196 -3.12 -16.68 -1.28
CA HIS A 196 -1.85 -16.09 -0.86
C HIS A 196 -0.81 -16.27 -1.95
N GLU A 197 -0.33 -15.16 -2.53
CA GLU A 197 0.56 -15.23 -3.70
C GLU A 197 1.96 -15.77 -3.38
N GLN A 198 2.36 -15.68 -2.11
CA GLN A 198 3.69 -16.10 -1.65
C GLN A 198 3.85 -17.61 -1.47
N GLU A 199 2.74 -18.36 -1.46
CA GLU A 199 2.75 -19.80 -1.27
C GLU A 199 3.14 -20.54 -2.56
N GLU A 200 4.12 -21.45 -2.47
CA GLU A 200 4.69 -22.15 -3.64
C GLU A 200 3.63 -22.98 -4.39
N TRP A 201 2.76 -23.70 -3.67
CA TRP A 201 1.70 -24.49 -4.31
C TRP A 201 0.56 -23.62 -4.84
N THR A 202 0.39 -22.41 -4.29
CA THR A 202 -0.54 -21.44 -4.85
C THR A 202 -0.01 -20.96 -6.19
N HIS A 203 1.23 -20.46 -6.21
CA HIS A 203 1.95 -20.03 -7.41
C HIS A 203 2.03 -21.13 -8.47
N GLY A 204 2.49 -22.33 -8.11
CA GLY A 204 2.81 -23.39 -9.06
C GLY A 204 1.62 -24.19 -9.56
N VAL A 205 0.47 -24.17 -8.85
CA VAL A 205 -0.67 -25.03 -9.18
C VAL A 205 -2.02 -24.31 -9.07
N LEU A 206 -2.30 -23.64 -7.96
CA LEU A 206 -3.65 -23.12 -7.70
C LEU A 206 -4.03 -21.98 -8.64
N ILE A 207 -3.09 -21.09 -8.96
CA ILE A 207 -3.33 -19.94 -9.86
C ILE A 207 -3.85 -20.41 -11.23
N ASP A 208 -3.19 -21.39 -11.84
CA ASP A 208 -3.60 -21.92 -13.15
C ASP A 208 -4.97 -22.59 -13.09
N PHE A 209 -5.23 -23.34 -12.01
CA PHE A 209 -6.53 -23.96 -11.78
C PHE A 209 -7.65 -22.92 -11.61
N MET A 210 -7.40 -21.85 -10.86
CA MET A 210 -8.34 -20.74 -10.68
C MET A 210 -8.63 -20.07 -12.02
N ILE A 211 -7.59 -19.72 -12.80
CA ILE A 211 -7.72 -19.12 -14.13
C ILE A 211 -8.59 -19.99 -15.04
N GLN A 212 -8.25 -21.28 -15.17
CA GLN A 212 -8.98 -22.22 -16.03
C GLN A 212 -10.44 -22.38 -15.61
N THR A 213 -10.69 -22.48 -14.29
CA THR A 213 -12.05 -22.60 -13.75
C THR A 213 -12.88 -21.35 -14.02
N ILE A 214 -12.29 -20.15 -13.83
CA ILE A 214 -12.93 -18.87 -14.11
C ILE A 214 -13.32 -18.76 -15.58
N GLN A 215 -12.38 -19.08 -16.49
CA GLN A 215 -12.61 -19.03 -17.93
C GLN A 215 -13.66 -20.06 -18.39
N ALA A 216 -13.55 -21.31 -17.92
CA ALA A 216 -14.49 -22.38 -18.28
C ALA A 216 -15.92 -22.08 -17.83
N ARG A 217 -16.08 -21.35 -16.71
CA ARG A 217 -17.38 -20.92 -16.18
C ARG A 217 -17.86 -19.56 -16.73
N GLY A 218 -17.05 -18.89 -17.54
CA GLY A 218 -17.36 -17.55 -18.05
C GLY A 218 -17.54 -16.49 -16.96
N LEU A 219 -16.85 -16.65 -15.83
CA LEU A 219 -16.95 -15.74 -14.69
C LEU A 219 -16.20 -14.44 -14.98
N LYS A 220 -16.81 -13.31 -14.59
CA LYS A 220 -16.18 -12.00 -14.71
C LYS A 220 -15.40 -11.67 -13.43
N THR A 221 -14.11 -11.44 -13.56
CA THR A 221 -13.26 -10.97 -12.46
C THR A 221 -13.19 -9.46 -12.45
N VAL A 222 -13.21 -8.89 -11.24
CA VAL A 222 -13.09 -7.45 -11.00
C VAL A 222 -12.25 -7.22 -9.74
N THR A 223 -11.83 -5.98 -9.51
CA THR A 223 -11.26 -5.56 -8.23
C THR A 223 -12.32 -5.57 -7.11
N VAL A 224 -11.92 -5.61 -5.84
CA VAL A 224 -12.87 -5.55 -4.71
C VAL A 224 -13.64 -4.21 -4.73
N ALA A 225 -13.01 -3.11 -5.09
CA ALA A 225 -13.68 -1.82 -5.25
C ALA A 225 -14.80 -1.86 -6.30
N GLU A 226 -14.52 -2.38 -7.50
CA GLU A 226 -15.53 -2.57 -8.56
C GLU A 226 -16.66 -3.54 -8.12
N CYS A 227 -16.29 -4.62 -7.44
CA CYS A 227 -17.20 -5.62 -6.84
C CYS A 227 -18.16 -4.99 -5.81
N LEU A 228 -17.74 -3.93 -5.12
CA LEU A 228 -18.53 -3.19 -4.15
C LEU A 228 -19.18 -1.93 -4.75
N GLN A 229 -18.99 -1.69 -6.04
CA GLN A 229 -19.49 -0.51 -6.77
C GLN A 229 -18.98 0.81 -6.19
N ASP A 230 -17.76 0.81 -5.65
CA ASP A 230 -17.14 2.06 -5.23
C ASP A 230 -16.67 2.84 -6.46
N THR A 231 -17.25 4.02 -6.64
CA THR A 231 -16.99 4.92 -7.77
C THR A 231 -16.00 6.03 -7.41
N GLN A 232 -15.52 6.04 -6.16
CA GLN A 232 -14.51 6.99 -5.72
C GLN A 232 -13.13 6.57 -6.22
N PRO A 233 -12.21 7.53 -6.47
CA PRO A 233 -10.82 7.18 -6.69
C PRO A 233 -10.35 6.38 -5.48
N THR A 234 -9.91 5.15 -5.71
CA THR A 234 -9.47 4.20 -4.69
C THR A 234 -8.22 4.66 -3.92
N TYR A 235 -7.68 5.84 -4.29
CA TYR A 235 -6.35 6.35 -3.99
C TYR A 235 -6.35 7.90 -3.94
N VAL A 236 -5.57 8.48 -3.03
CA VAL A 236 -5.36 9.94 -2.93
C VAL A 236 -4.02 10.30 -3.55
N ASP A 237 -4.02 11.08 -4.62
CA ASP A 237 -2.80 11.73 -5.11
C ASP A 237 -2.47 12.94 -4.23
N GLU A 238 -1.32 12.95 -3.56
CA GLU A 238 -0.84 14.19 -2.92
C GLU A 238 -0.63 15.31 -3.95
N ALA A 239 -0.33 14.97 -5.21
CA ALA A 239 -0.14 15.91 -6.31
C ALA A 239 -1.44 16.61 -6.77
N SER A 240 -2.61 16.07 -6.44
CA SER A 240 -3.91 16.64 -6.85
C SER A 240 -4.33 17.88 -6.05
N ASN A 241 -3.65 18.19 -4.94
CA ASN A 241 -3.97 19.32 -4.07
C ASN A 241 -3.33 20.66 -4.46
N ILE A 242 -2.66 20.76 -5.61
CA ILE A 242 -1.97 22.00 -6.01
C ILE A 242 -2.83 22.91 -6.92
N ASN A 243 -3.96 22.45 -7.50
CA ASN A 243 -4.64 23.28 -8.52
C ASN A 243 -6.18 23.24 -8.62
N THR A 244 -6.91 22.65 -7.66
CA THR A 244 -8.37 22.79 -7.59
C THR A 244 -8.79 23.17 -6.18
N GLY A 245 -9.47 24.30 -6.04
CA GLY A 245 -9.90 24.90 -4.76
C GLY A 245 -11.00 24.11 -4.02
N THR A 246 -10.89 22.80 -3.93
CA THR A 246 -11.74 21.91 -3.14
C THR A 246 -10.90 21.22 -2.08
N GLY A 247 -10.63 21.94 -0.99
CA GLY A 247 -9.92 21.39 0.17
C GLY A 247 -10.74 20.29 0.85
N MET A 248 -10.28 19.04 0.70
CA MET A 248 -10.54 17.97 1.66
C MET A 248 -9.73 18.23 2.93
N PRO A 249 -10.17 17.78 4.12
CA PRO A 249 -9.36 17.88 5.32
C PRO A 249 -8.10 17.03 5.11
N SER A 250 -6.96 17.70 4.95
CA SER A 250 -5.64 17.09 5.01
C SER A 250 -5.58 16.24 6.28
N ARG A 251 -5.27 14.95 6.15
CA ARG A 251 -4.87 14.11 7.30
C ARG A 251 -3.58 14.70 7.84
N THR A 252 -3.67 15.59 8.82
CA THR A 252 -2.51 15.94 9.62
C THR A 252 -2.13 14.69 10.41
N VAL A 253 -1.08 14.02 9.96
CA VAL A 253 -0.33 13.08 10.78
C VAL A 253 0.10 13.88 12.01
N SER A 254 -0.57 13.67 13.14
CA SER A 254 -0.10 14.17 14.43
C SER A 254 1.17 13.43 14.76
N ALA A 255 2.30 14.01 14.36
CA ALA A 255 3.63 13.61 14.76
C ALA A 255 3.81 13.92 16.26
N THR A 256 3.24 13.10 17.14
CA THR A 256 3.66 13.01 18.54
C THR A 256 4.68 11.89 18.71
N ALA A 257 5.81 12.08 18.05
CA ALA A 257 7.14 11.74 18.51
C ALA A 257 8.11 12.51 17.60
N LEU A 258 8.54 13.69 18.04
CA LEU A 258 9.57 14.47 17.39
C LEU A 258 10.89 13.66 17.39
N ALA A 259 11.08 12.82 16.38
CA ALA A 259 12.39 12.78 15.73
C ALA A 259 12.43 14.03 14.86
N THR A 260 13.20 15.02 15.30
CA THR A 260 13.48 16.23 14.52
C THR A 260 13.79 15.83 13.07
N PRO A 261 13.11 16.37 12.06
CA PRO A 261 13.52 16.18 10.68
C PRO A 261 14.91 16.80 10.60
N LEU A 262 15.93 15.98 10.35
CA LEU A 262 17.26 16.50 10.11
C LEU A 262 17.16 17.31 8.83
N ALA A 263 17.36 18.61 8.98
CA ALA A 263 17.41 19.53 7.86
C ALA A 263 18.39 18.94 6.84
N ARG A 264 17.93 18.79 5.58
CA ARG A 264 18.82 18.55 4.43
C ARG A 264 20.00 19.50 4.57
N GLY A 265 21.23 18.98 4.68
CA GLY A 265 22.40 19.82 4.97
C GLY A 265 22.99 19.68 6.38
N SER A 266 22.45 18.82 7.24
CA SER A 266 23.07 18.54 8.55
C SER A 266 24.29 17.63 8.37
N ILE A 267 25.37 17.87 9.13
CA ILE A 267 26.58 17.04 9.04
C ILE A 267 26.30 15.64 9.59
N SER A 268 26.61 14.62 8.81
CA SER A 268 26.44 13.20 9.16
C SER A 268 27.10 12.82 10.50
N PRO A 269 26.36 12.15 11.42
CA PRO A 269 26.91 11.65 12.68
C PRO A 269 27.65 10.31 12.53
N ASP A 270 27.35 9.53 11.50
CA ASP A 270 27.79 8.14 11.32
C ASP A 270 28.50 7.87 9.98
N ARG A 271 28.84 8.93 9.25
CA ARG A 271 29.49 8.93 7.92
C ARG A 271 28.60 8.43 6.78
N THR A 272 27.30 8.25 7.02
CA THR A 272 26.32 8.03 5.94
C THR A 272 25.78 9.36 5.42
N CYS A 273 25.49 9.45 4.13
CA CYS A 273 25.08 10.71 3.50
C CYS A 273 24.18 10.49 2.28
N GLY A 274 23.42 11.54 1.96
CA GLY A 274 22.61 11.61 0.76
C GLY A 274 21.42 10.64 0.75
N ASP A 275 20.84 10.54 -0.42
CA ASP A 275 19.49 9.97 -0.56
C ASP A 275 19.52 8.51 -1.03
N VAL A 276 20.69 8.02 -1.45
CA VAL A 276 20.86 6.67 -1.99
C VAL A 276 21.92 5.86 -1.24
N GLY A 277 21.88 4.54 -1.41
CA GLY A 277 22.81 3.61 -0.77
C GLY A 277 22.65 3.59 0.76
N LYS A 278 23.76 3.69 1.49
CA LYS A 278 23.72 3.72 2.97
C LYS A 278 23.08 5.00 3.54
N GLY A 279 22.89 6.03 2.72
CA GLY A 279 22.22 7.26 3.11
C GLY A 279 20.70 7.10 3.20
N ASN A 280 20.10 6.33 2.29
CA ASN A 280 18.66 6.01 2.24
C ASN A 280 17.74 7.16 2.71
N ASN A 281 17.79 8.29 2.02
CA ASN A 281 17.02 9.51 2.32
C ASN A 281 17.26 10.13 3.70
N ASN A 282 18.40 9.87 4.35
CA ASN A 282 18.73 10.52 5.62
C ASN A 282 19.05 12.01 5.49
N GLY A 283 19.27 12.51 4.27
CA GLY A 283 19.50 13.93 3.98
C GLY A 283 20.76 14.53 4.60
N TYR A 284 21.65 13.70 5.18
CA TYR A 284 22.90 14.15 5.77
C TYR A 284 23.92 14.53 4.70
N ILE A 285 24.73 15.54 5.01
CA ILE A 285 25.88 15.95 4.21
C ILE A 285 27.18 15.56 4.90
N CYS A 286 28.23 15.44 4.09
CA CYS A 286 29.55 15.13 4.64
C CYS A 286 30.20 16.35 5.31
N LYS A 287 31.19 16.10 6.19
CA LYS A 287 31.96 17.16 6.82
C LYS A 287 32.65 18.03 5.76
N PRO A 288 32.92 19.33 6.03
CA PRO A 288 33.64 20.18 5.09
C PRO A 288 34.92 19.52 4.57
N GLY A 289 35.09 19.50 3.23
CA GLY A 289 36.20 18.84 2.55
C GLY A 289 36.00 17.35 2.24
N GLN A 290 34.81 16.79 2.49
CA GLN A 290 34.44 15.42 2.11
C GLN A 290 33.29 15.41 1.08
N CYS A 291 33.25 14.32 0.32
CA CYS A 291 32.29 14.05 -0.74
C CYS A 291 31.35 12.93 -0.34
N CYS A 292 30.12 12.98 -0.84
CA CYS A 292 29.14 11.93 -0.63
C CYS A 292 29.12 10.98 -1.82
N SER A 293 29.53 9.72 -1.64
CA SER A 293 29.53 8.76 -2.74
C SER A 293 28.11 8.35 -3.13
N LYS A 294 27.91 7.84 -4.35
CA LYS A 294 26.66 7.25 -4.85
C LYS A 294 26.18 6.02 -4.05
N TYR A 295 27.02 5.52 -3.15
CA TYR A 295 26.70 4.45 -2.21
C TYR A 295 26.33 4.98 -0.82
N GLY A 296 26.23 6.30 -0.66
CA GLY A 296 25.77 6.97 0.56
C GLY A 296 26.79 6.99 1.69
N ASN A 297 28.09 7.12 1.38
CA ASN A 297 29.15 7.20 2.39
C ASN A 297 30.00 8.47 2.20
N CYS A 298 30.49 9.03 3.30
CA CYS A 298 31.39 10.18 3.29
C CYS A 298 32.87 9.79 3.20
N GLY A 299 33.61 10.43 2.28
CA GLY A 299 35.05 10.22 2.11
C GLY A 299 35.74 11.31 1.30
N THR A 300 37.06 11.24 1.17
CA THR A 300 37.89 12.23 0.45
C THR A 300 38.60 11.66 -0.78
N ALA A 301 38.51 10.34 -1.00
CA ALA A 301 39.15 9.69 -2.14
C ALA A 301 38.29 9.81 -3.42
N SER A 302 38.88 9.51 -4.58
CA SER A 302 38.22 9.55 -5.89
C SER A 302 36.91 8.74 -5.93
N ASP A 303 36.84 7.63 -5.20
CA ASP A 303 35.66 6.76 -5.15
C ASP A 303 34.44 7.42 -4.48
N TYR A 304 34.66 8.56 -3.82
CA TYR A 304 33.65 9.40 -3.20
C TYR A 304 33.46 10.72 -3.95
N CYS A 305 34.55 11.27 -4.50
CA CYS A 305 34.61 12.65 -5.01
C CYS A 305 34.57 12.77 -6.54
N ALA A 306 34.76 11.69 -7.30
CA ALA A 306 34.73 11.82 -8.76
C ALA A 306 33.32 12.22 -9.23
N PRO A 307 33.18 13.09 -10.27
CA PRO A 307 31.89 13.62 -10.70
C PRO A 307 30.85 12.55 -11.08
N SER A 308 31.30 11.38 -11.54
CA SER A 308 30.44 10.24 -11.91
C SER A 308 29.94 9.41 -10.72
N VAL A 309 30.46 9.65 -9.52
CA VAL A 309 30.14 8.87 -8.32
C VAL A 309 29.78 9.73 -7.11
N CYS A 310 29.81 11.05 -7.23
CA CYS A 310 29.55 11.97 -6.14
C CYS A 310 28.11 12.52 -6.21
N GLN A 311 27.39 12.49 -5.09
CA GLN A 311 26.08 13.10 -4.93
C GLN A 311 26.24 14.59 -4.61
N SER A 312 26.19 15.45 -5.63
CA SER A 312 26.48 16.89 -5.52
C SER A 312 25.53 17.69 -4.63
N ALA A 313 24.34 17.15 -4.34
CA ALA A 313 23.43 17.74 -3.35
C ALA A 313 23.88 17.49 -1.89
N PHE A 314 24.82 16.57 -1.65
CA PHE A 314 25.16 16.07 -0.31
C PHE A 314 26.66 16.05 0.03
N GLY A 315 27.51 16.54 -0.87
CA GLY A 315 28.95 16.68 -0.67
C GLY A 315 29.59 17.57 -1.74
N ILE A 316 30.84 17.97 -1.51
CA ILE A 316 31.57 18.81 -2.47
C ILE A 316 32.15 17.90 -3.56
N CYS A 317 31.51 17.89 -4.72
CA CYS A 317 32.06 17.39 -5.98
C CYS A 317 32.69 18.58 -6.74
#